data_AF-A0A8K0JWQ1-F1
#
_entry.id   AF-A0A8K0JWQ1-F1
#
_cell.length_a   1.000
_cell.length_b   1.000
_cell.length_c   1.000
_cell.angle_alpha   90.00
_cell.angle_beta   90.00
_cell.angle_gamma   90.00
#
_symmetry.space_group_name_H-M   'P 1'
#
loop_
_entity.id
_entity.type
_entity.pdbx_description
1 polymer ?
#
loop_
_entity_poly.entity_id
_entity_poly.type
_entity_poly.pdbx_seq_one_letter_code
_entity_poly.pdbx_strand_id
1 'polypeptide(L)'
;MDLLIFLVLYFFLNFLYRFGLDKEQKVIFESISHYCDTYSNLIPLSFVLGFYVSIVMQRWWTQYTTIPFPDPIAVFVSTNVHGQVSLLLDNELGIIHALNEKSPRHPKHWLPIVWAASIVTRARKEGRIRDDFAVKTIIDELNKFRGQAGLLLSFDTISIPLVYTQVVTLAVYSFFLSTVMGRQWLEASVDESQKRHRNVVDLYFPIFTLLQFFFYMGWLKVAESLINPFGEDDDDFEVNWMVDRNI
;
A
#
# COMPACT_ATOMS: atom_id res chain seq x y z
N MET A 1 -2.72 1.36 -17.35
CA MET A 1 -4.10 1.37 -17.89
C MET A 1 -4.77 2.73 -17.74
N ASP A 2 -4.69 3.37 -16.57
CA ASP A 2 -5.37 4.64 -16.28
C ASP A 2 -5.01 5.77 -17.27
N LEU A 3 -3.73 5.92 -17.61
CA LEU A 3 -3.28 6.91 -18.59
C LEU A 3 -3.90 6.70 -19.98
N LEU A 4 -4.01 5.44 -20.42
CA LEU A 4 -4.58 5.12 -21.72
C LEU A 4 -6.07 5.46 -21.74
N ILE A 5 -6.80 5.10 -20.68
CA ILE A 5 -8.23 5.45 -20.53
C ILE A 5 -8.40 6.98 -20.54
N PHE A 6 -7.57 7.70 -19.79
CA PHE A 6 -7.57 9.15 -19.76
C PHE A 6 -7.36 9.77 -21.15
N LEU A 7 -6.33 9.31 -21.88
CA LEU A 7 -6.02 9.80 -23.23
C LEU A 7 -7.12 9.44 -24.24
N VAL A 8 -7.65 8.21 -24.20
CA VAL A 8 -8.74 7.79 -25.08
C VAL A 8 -9.97 8.65 -24.85
N LEU A 9 -10.39 8.86 -23.60
CA LEU A 9 -11.52 9.73 -23.28
C LEU A 9 -11.26 11.17 -23.72
N TYR A 10 -10.05 11.69 -23.47
CA TYR A 10 -9.67 13.05 -23.84
C TYR A 10 -9.75 13.28 -25.34
N PHE A 11 -9.11 12.42 -26.14
CA PHE A 11 -9.11 12.53 -27.59
C PHE A 11 -10.47 12.19 -28.21
N PHE A 12 -11.23 11.27 -27.61
CA PHE A 12 -12.59 10.98 -28.03
C PHE A 12 -13.50 12.20 -27.88
N LEU A 13 -13.46 12.88 -26.74
CA LEU A 13 -14.22 14.12 -26.52
C LEU A 13 -13.77 15.23 -27.46
N ASN A 14 -12.46 15.36 -27.70
CA ASN A 14 -11.95 16.35 -28.66
C ASN A 14 -12.42 16.06 -30.09
N PHE A 15 -12.40 14.79 -30.51
CA PHE A 15 -12.89 14.34 -31.80
C PHE A 15 -14.40 14.60 -31.94
N LEU A 16 -15.18 14.27 -30.91
CA LEU A 16 -16.61 14.54 -30.86
C LEU A 16 -16.89 16.04 -31.01
N TYR A 17 -16.17 16.88 -30.27
CA TYR A 17 -16.30 18.34 -30.36
C TYR A 17 -16.00 18.86 -31.78
N ARG A 18 -14.90 18.44 -32.40
CA ARG A 18 -14.48 18.95 -33.71
C ARG A 18 -15.37 18.48 -34.86
N PHE A 19 -15.73 17.19 -34.90
CA PHE A 19 -16.36 16.54 -36.06
C PHE A 19 -17.80 16.06 -35.82
N GLY A 20 -18.21 15.88 -34.57
CA GLY A 20 -19.51 15.30 -34.23
C GLY A 20 -20.56 16.30 -33.76
N LEU A 21 -20.17 17.47 -33.24
CA LEU A 21 -21.09 18.45 -32.68
C LEU A 21 -21.47 19.57 -33.65
N ASP A 22 -22.77 19.89 -33.68
CA ASP A 22 -23.31 21.05 -34.38
C ASP A 22 -22.96 22.37 -33.66
N LYS A 23 -23.16 23.51 -34.35
CA LYS A 23 -22.82 24.85 -33.80
C LYS A 23 -23.48 25.13 -32.44
N GLU A 24 -24.76 24.79 -32.27
CA GLU A 24 -25.46 24.98 -30.99
C GLU A 24 -24.90 24.06 -29.89
N GLN A 25 -24.57 22.82 -30.24
CA GLN A 25 -24.02 21.84 -29.31
C GLN A 25 -22.58 22.20 -28.88
N LYS A 26 -21.77 22.78 -29.78
CA LYS A 26 -20.43 23.29 -29.46
C LYS A 26 -20.48 24.36 -28.37
N VAL A 27 -21.44 25.29 -28.43
CA VAL A 27 -21.62 26.33 -27.40
C VAL A 27 -21.96 25.72 -26.04
N ILE A 28 -22.81 24.70 -26.01
CA ILE A 28 -23.14 23.97 -24.78
C ILE A 28 -21.91 23.25 -24.24
N PHE A 29 -21.14 22.59 -25.11
CA PHE A 29 -19.90 21.89 -24.73
C PHE A 29 -18.85 22.85 -24.14
N GLU A 30 -18.66 24.02 -24.77
CA GLU A 30 -17.76 25.07 -24.28
C GLU A 30 -18.19 25.57 -22.89
N SER A 31 -19.50 25.72 -22.66
CA SER A 31 -20.05 26.09 -21.36
C SER A 31 -19.80 25.03 -20.28
N ILE A 32 -19.96 23.73 -20.63
CA ILE A 32 -19.66 22.61 -19.72
C ILE A 32 -18.16 22.53 -19.42
N SER A 33 -17.30 22.69 -20.43
CA SER A 33 -15.84 22.72 -20.26
C SER A 33 -15.45 23.83 -19.28
N HIS A 34 -15.97 25.04 -19.45
CA HIS A 34 -15.67 26.14 -18.55
C HIS A 34 -16.15 25.89 -17.11
N TYR A 35 -17.34 25.29 -16.95
CA TYR A 35 -17.84 24.84 -15.66
C TYR A 35 -16.88 23.84 -15.01
N CYS A 36 -16.52 22.77 -15.71
CA CYS A 36 -15.62 21.74 -15.18
C CYS A 36 -14.23 22.29 -14.79
N ASP A 37 -13.66 23.20 -15.57
CA ASP A 37 -12.36 23.81 -15.27
C ASP A 37 -12.41 24.68 -14.00
N THR A 38 -13.50 25.45 -13.83
CA THR A 38 -13.71 26.30 -12.65
C THR A 38 -13.80 25.46 -11.37
N TYR A 39 -14.57 24.36 -11.40
CA TYR A 39 -14.77 23.51 -10.22
C TYR A 39 -13.62 22.53 -9.96
N SER A 40 -12.81 22.18 -10.97
CA SER A 40 -11.65 21.30 -10.80
C SER A 40 -10.61 21.90 -9.84
N ASN A 41 -10.49 23.23 -9.78
CA ASN A 41 -9.54 23.92 -8.91
C ASN A 41 -9.99 23.99 -7.43
N LEU A 42 -11.23 23.61 -7.12
CA LEU A 42 -11.76 23.64 -5.75
C LEU A 42 -11.38 22.41 -4.93
N ILE A 43 -10.96 21.31 -5.57
CA ILE A 43 -10.61 20.07 -4.88
C ILE A 43 -9.16 20.17 -4.36
N PRO A 44 -8.92 20.19 -3.03
CA PRO A 44 -7.57 20.30 -2.47
C PRO A 44 -6.86 18.94 -2.50
N LEU A 45 -6.62 18.39 -3.70
CA LEU A 45 -6.06 17.05 -3.90
C LEU A 45 -4.74 16.85 -3.16
N SER A 46 -3.83 17.83 -3.23
CA SER A 46 -2.51 17.72 -2.61
C SER A 46 -2.59 17.52 -1.09
N PHE A 47 -3.58 18.13 -0.44
CA PHE A 47 -3.81 17.95 0.99
C PHE A 47 -4.32 16.54 1.28
N VAL A 48 -5.40 16.12 0.61
CA VAL A 48 -6.04 14.82 0.84
C VAL A 48 -5.09 13.65 0.54
N LEU A 49 -4.39 13.70 -0.60
CA LEU A 49 -3.37 12.72 -0.97
C LEU A 49 -2.18 12.75 -0.02
N GLY A 50 -1.72 13.93 0.38
CA GLY A 50 -0.59 14.08 1.30
C GLY A 50 -0.81 13.38 2.63
N PHE A 51 -1.98 13.56 3.26
CA PHE A 51 -2.32 12.85 4.49
C PHE A 51 -2.43 11.35 4.28
N TYR A 52 -3.11 10.93 3.21
CA TYR A 52 -3.32 9.51 2.93
C TYR A 52 -1.99 8.77 2.70
N VAL A 53 -1.14 9.29 1.82
CA VAL A 53 0.16 8.70 1.50
C VAL A 53 1.07 8.69 2.73
N SER A 54 1.04 9.74 3.57
CA SER A 54 1.83 9.77 4.81
C SER A 54 1.42 8.65 5.78
N ILE A 55 0.12 8.39 5.92
CA ILE A 55 -0.39 7.30 6.77
C ILE A 55 0.03 5.94 6.22
N VAL A 56 -0.10 5.73 4.91
CA VAL A 56 0.33 4.49 4.24
C VAL A 56 1.83 4.28 4.43
N MET A 57 2.65 5.31 4.16
CA MET A 57 4.11 5.22 4.27
C MET A 57 4.55 4.94 5.72
N GLN A 58 3.94 5.61 6.70
CA GLN A 58 4.24 5.37 8.12
C GLN A 58 3.92 3.92 8.50
N ARG A 59 2.78 3.41 8.04
CA ARG A 59 2.34 2.04 8.30
C ARG A 59 3.24 1.02 7.61
N TRP A 60 3.59 1.24 6.34
CA TRP A 60 4.53 0.43 5.57
C TRP A 60 5.88 0.31 6.29
N TRP A 61 6.46 1.45 6.70
CA TRP A 61 7.75 1.46 7.41
C TRP A 61 7.67 0.78 8.78
N THR A 62 6.56 0.96 9.49
CA THR A 62 6.35 0.29 10.77
C THR A 62 6.24 -1.22 10.58
N GLN A 63 5.58 -1.70 9.53
CA GLN A 63 5.54 -3.13 9.19
C GLN A 63 6.95 -3.66 8.90
N TYR A 64 7.73 -2.98 8.06
CA TYR A 64 9.12 -3.35 7.74
C TYR A 64 10.00 -3.50 9.00
N THR A 65 9.99 -2.49 9.86
CA THR A 65 10.81 -2.48 11.10
C THR A 65 10.30 -3.43 12.18
N THR A 66 9.07 -3.94 12.03
CA THR A 66 8.48 -4.93 12.92
C THR A 66 8.77 -6.36 12.46
N ILE A 67 9.29 -6.58 11.25
CA ILE A 67 9.67 -7.91 10.77
C ILE A 67 10.64 -8.55 11.77
N PRO A 68 10.27 -9.70 12.39
CA PRO A 68 11.07 -10.28 13.45
C PRO A 68 12.24 -11.05 12.83
N PHE A 69 13.45 -10.56 13.07
CA PHE A 69 14.69 -11.24 12.69
C PHE A 69 15.17 -12.12 13.86
N PRO A 70 15.60 -13.37 13.61
CA PRO A 70 16.08 -14.26 14.65
C PRO A 70 17.50 -13.92 15.13
N ASP A 71 18.24 -13.01 14.48
CA ASP A 71 19.63 -12.69 14.80
C ASP A 71 19.89 -12.48 16.31
N PRO A 72 19.08 -11.70 17.06
CA PRO A 72 19.28 -11.55 18.51
C PRO A 72 19.13 -12.88 19.25
N ILE A 73 18.13 -13.69 18.92
CA ILE A 73 17.89 -15.01 19.53
C ILE A 73 19.01 -15.99 19.14
N ALA A 74 19.43 -15.98 17.87
CA ALA A 74 20.46 -16.84 17.32
C ALA A 74 21.83 -16.58 17.96
N VAL A 75 22.17 -15.33 18.31
CA VAL A 75 23.41 -15.03 19.06
C VAL A 75 23.39 -15.68 20.45
N PHE A 76 22.25 -15.69 21.15
CA PHE A 76 22.14 -16.34 22.45
C PHE A 76 22.08 -17.88 22.36
N VAL A 77 21.54 -18.44 21.26
CA VAL A 77 21.33 -19.88 21.08
C VAL A 77 22.51 -20.59 20.38
N SER A 78 23.18 -19.95 19.42
CA SER A 78 24.27 -20.54 18.60
C SER A 78 25.53 -20.88 19.39
N THR A 79 25.65 -20.39 20.62
CA THR A 79 26.69 -20.82 21.55
C THR A 79 26.42 -22.18 22.21
N ASN A 80 25.23 -22.79 22.00
CA ASN A 80 24.76 -23.93 22.79
C ASN A 80 24.10 -25.10 22.01
N VAL A 81 23.76 -24.98 20.72
CA VAL A 81 23.02 -26.04 19.98
C VAL A 81 23.42 -26.10 18.49
N HIS A 82 23.75 -27.29 17.99
CA HIS A 82 24.01 -27.57 16.56
C HIS A 82 23.00 -28.60 16.01
N GLY A 83 22.46 -28.38 14.81
CA GLY A 83 21.56 -29.32 14.11
C GLY A 83 21.12 -28.83 12.73
N GLN A 84 20.73 -29.76 11.85
CA GLN A 84 20.33 -29.53 10.45
C GLN A 84 18.82 -29.23 10.37
N VAL A 85 18.40 -28.26 9.54
CA VAL A 85 17.07 -27.61 9.64
C VAL A 85 16.07 -28.15 8.60
N SER A 86 15.00 -28.78 9.09
CA SER A 86 13.65 -28.66 8.50
C SER A 86 12.83 -27.79 9.46
N LEU A 87 12.00 -26.87 8.94
CA LEU A 87 11.30 -25.85 9.75
C LEU A 87 10.44 -26.43 10.89
N LEU A 88 9.90 -27.65 10.70
CA LEU A 88 9.19 -28.41 11.71
C LEU A 88 9.58 -29.88 11.63
N LEU A 89 9.70 -30.54 12.77
CA LEU A 89 9.82 -31.99 12.84
C LEU A 89 8.44 -32.66 12.65
N ASP A 90 8.41 -33.90 12.15
CA ASP A 90 7.16 -34.63 11.90
C ASP A 90 6.27 -34.77 13.16
N ASN A 91 6.89 -34.94 14.32
CA ASN A 91 6.19 -34.99 15.61
C ASN A 91 5.56 -33.65 15.99
N GLU A 92 6.24 -32.53 15.71
CA GLU A 92 5.75 -31.17 15.96
C GLU A 92 4.58 -30.83 15.04
N LEU A 93 4.70 -31.22 13.77
CA LEU A 93 3.64 -31.09 12.77
C LEU A 93 2.37 -31.83 13.21
N GLY A 94 2.50 -33.06 13.71
CA GLY A 94 1.38 -33.83 14.25
C GLY A 94 0.63 -33.13 15.40
N ILE A 95 1.37 -32.46 16.29
CA ILE A 95 0.77 -31.69 17.40
C ILE A 95 -0.02 -30.48 16.88
N ILE A 96 0.51 -29.77 15.88
CA ILE A 96 -0.16 -28.62 15.25
C ILE A 96 -1.47 -29.08 14.59
N HIS A 97 -1.47 -30.18 13.85
CA HIS A 97 -2.68 -30.73 13.24
C HIS A 97 -3.75 -31.08 14.28
N ALA A 98 -3.37 -31.80 15.35
CA ALA A 98 -4.30 -32.15 16.42
C ALA A 98 -4.91 -30.91 17.12
N LEU A 99 -4.14 -29.81 17.24
CA LEU A 99 -4.63 -28.54 17.79
C LEU A 99 -5.52 -27.77 16.80
N ASN A 100 -5.25 -27.87 15.50
CA ASN A 100 -6.09 -27.29 14.46
C ASN A 100 -7.45 -28.00 14.37
N GLU A 101 -7.49 -29.32 14.52
CA GLU A 101 -8.75 -30.08 14.60
C GLU A 101 -9.61 -29.62 15.80
N LYS A 102 -8.98 -29.42 16.96
CA LYS A 102 -9.68 -28.98 18.18
C LYS A 102 -10.08 -27.50 18.15
N SER A 103 -9.36 -26.66 17.41
CA SER A 103 -9.56 -25.20 17.41
C SER A 103 -9.20 -24.61 16.05
N PRO A 104 -10.05 -24.78 15.03
CA PRO A 104 -9.72 -24.42 13.65
C PRO A 104 -9.71 -22.91 13.40
N ARG A 105 -10.42 -22.12 14.23
CA ARG A 105 -10.61 -20.68 14.01
C ARG A 105 -9.45 -19.80 14.46
N HIS A 106 -8.49 -20.32 15.22
CA HIS A 106 -7.41 -19.52 15.78
C HIS A 106 -6.07 -19.91 15.17
N PRO A 107 -5.28 -18.98 14.66
CA PRO A 107 -3.95 -19.30 14.14
C PRO A 107 -3.02 -19.75 15.29
N LYS A 108 -2.12 -20.69 15.00
CA LYS A 108 -1.22 -21.33 15.99
C LYS A 108 0.24 -20.87 15.88
N HIS A 109 0.47 -19.70 15.29
CA HIS A 109 1.80 -19.07 15.14
C HIS A 109 2.52 -18.85 16.49
N TRP A 110 1.79 -18.75 17.60
CA TRP A 110 2.35 -18.56 18.94
C TRP A 110 2.95 -19.84 19.54
N LEU A 111 2.61 -21.01 19.01
CA LEU A 111 2.92 -22.30 19.61
C LEU A 111 4.44 -22.61 19.62
N PRO A 112 5.19 -22.43 18.51
CA PRO A 112 6.64 -22.65 18.52
C PRO A 112 7.38 -21.76 19.54
N ILE A 113 6.92 -20.52 19.73
CA ILE A 113 7.51 -19.60 20.72
C ILE A 113 7.29 -20.12 22.16
N VAL A 114 6.11 -20.68 22.45
CA VAL A 114 5.83 -21.30 23.76
C VAL A 114 6.66 -22.56 23.98
N TRP A 115 6.90 -23.35 22.93
CA TRP A 115 7.82 -24.49 22.99
C TRP A 115 9.25 -24.05 23.26
N ALA A 116 9.74 -23.03 22.57
CA ALA A 116 11.06 -22.45 22.81
C ALA A 116 11.23 -22.00 24.28
N ALA A 117 10.28 -21.25 24.83
CA ALA A 117 10.30 -20.83 26.23
C ALA A 117 10.28 -22.02 27.22
N SER A 118 9.54 -23.08 26.88
CA SER A 118 9.49 -24.31 27.68
C SER A 118 10.83 -25.07 27.65
N ILE A 119 11.49 -25.12 26.49
CA ILE A 119 12.83 -25.72 26.33
C ILE A 119 13.86 -24.96 27.18
N VAL A 120 13.84 -23.63 27.16
CA VAL A 120 14.73 -22.79 27.99
C VAL A 120 14.52 -23.09 29.48
N THR A 121 13.26 -23.16 29.92
CA THR A 121 12.92 -23.47 31.32
C THR A 121 13.39 -24.88 31.70
N ARG A 122 13.27 -25.86 30.81
CA ARG A 122 13.76 -27.23 31.04
C ARG A 122 15.29 -27.27 31.11
N ALA A 123 15.99 -26.61 30.18
CA ALA A 123 17.44 -26.52 30.16
C ALA A 123 18.01 -25.93 31.46
N ARG A 124 17.30 -24.98 32.08
CA ARG A 124 17.66 -24.46 33.41
C ARG A 124 17.53 -25.50 34.53
N LYS A 125 16.45 -26.28 34.53
CA LYS A 125 16.24 -27.38 35.50
C LYS A 125 17.29 -28.48 35.36
N GLU A 126 17.72 -28.74 34.14
CA GLU A 126 18.79 -29.69 33.81
C GLU A 126 20.20 -29.13 34.08
N GLY A 127 20.32 -27.87 34.56
CA GLY A 127 21.60 -27.24 34.86
C GLY A 127 22.45 -26.87 33.63
N ARG A 128 21.87 -26.90 32.42
CA ARG A 128 22.55 -26.51 31.17
C ARG A 128 22.72 -25.00 31.03
N ILE A 129 21.82 -24.22 31.63
CA ILE A 129 21.92 -22.76 31.72
C ILE A 129 22.45 -22.39 33.10
N ARG A 130 23.49 -21.55 33.12
CA ARG A 130 24.29 -21.25 34.32
C ARG A 130 23.52 -20.55 35.43
N ASP A 131 22.68 -19.59 35.09
CA ASP A 131 22.03 -18.71 36.05
C ASP A 131 20.62 -18.25 35.59
N ASP A 132 19.81 -17.81 36.55
CA ASP A 132 18.43 -17.37 36.30
C ASP A 132 18.37 -16.06 35.52
N PHE A 133 19.43 -15.25 35.56
CA PHE A 133 19.52 -14.03 34.78
C PHE A 133 19.62 -14.36 33.28
N ALA A 134 20.46 -15.31 32.89
CA ALA A 134 20.54 -15.79 31.51
C ALA A 134 19.20 -16.35 31.00
N VAL A 135 18.46 -17.08 31.84
CA VAL A 135 17.10 -17.54 31.51
C VAL A 135 16.18 -16.36 31.23
N LYS A 136 16.15 -15.37 32.13
CA LYS A 136 15.33 -14.17 31.98
C LYS A 136 15.66 -13.45 30.67
N THR A 137 16.94 -13.25 30.36
CA THR A 137 17.37 -12.58 29.11
C THR A 137 16.87 -13.32 27.87
N ILE A 138 16.97 -14.64 27.82
CA ILE A 138 16.49 -15.43 26.67
C ILE A 138 14.96 -15.34 26.56
N ILE A 139 14.24 -15.43 27.68
CA ILE A 139 12.77 -15.32 27.69
C ILE A 139 12.31 -13.91 27.28
N ASP A 140 13.01 -12.87 27.70
CA ASP A 140 12.71 -11.49 27.34
C ASP A 140 12.88 -11.26 25.82
N GLU A 141 13.94 -11.82 25.19
CA GLU A 141 14.11 -11.79 23.74
C GLU A 141 13.04 -12.60 22.99
N LEU A 142 12.65 -13.78 23.49
CA LEU A 142 11.53 -14.54 22.92
C LEU A 142 10.20 -13.78 22.97
N ASN A 143 9.95 -13.06 24.07
CA ASN A 143 8.75 -12.22 24.21
C ASN A 143 8.79 -11.01 23.28
N LYS A 144 9.96 -10.42 23.04
CA LYS A 144 10.15 -9.34 22.08
C LYS A 144 9.84 -9.81 20.65
N PHE A 145 10.38 -10.96 20.25
CA PHE A 145 10.08 -11.58 18.95
C PHE A 145 8.58 -11.89 18.80
N ARG A 146 7.94 -12.42 19.86
CA ARG A 146 6.48 -12.62 19.90
C ARG A 146 5.72 -11.31 19.72
N GLY A 147 6.15 -10.24 20.39
CA GLY A 147 5.53 -8.92 20.30
C GLY A 147 5.57 -8.36 18.87
N GLN A 148 6.72 -8.49 18.21
CA GLN A 148 6.90 -8.13 16.81
C GLN A 148 5.98 -8.93 15.88
N ALA A 149 5.99 -10.27 15.98
CA ALA A 149 5.10 -11.12 15.19
C ALA A 149 3.60 -10.79 15.45
N GLY A 150 3.22 -10.53 16.69
CA GLY A 150 1.85 -10.15 17.06
C GLY A 150 1.44 -8.78 16.51
N LEU A 151 2.37 -7.82 16.43
CA LEU A 151 2.12 -6.52 15.83
C LEU A 151 1.94 -6.63 14.30
N LEU A 152 2.71 -7.48 13.61
CA LEU A 152 2.48 -7.77 12.19
C LEU A 152 1.08 -8.33 11.93
N LEU A 153 0.64 -9.30 12.74
CA LEU A 153 -0.72 -9.85 12.63
C LEU A 153 -1.80 -8.81 12.92
N SER A 154 -1.50 -7.84 13.79
CA SER A 154 -2.41 -6.73 14.07
C SER A 154 -2.54 -5.79 12.87
N PHE A 155 -1.45 -5.57 12.12
CA PHE A 155 -1.52 -4.86 10.85
C PHE A 155 -2.36 -5.63 9.82
N ASP A 156 -2.15 -6.94 9.66
CA ASP A 156 -2.98 -7.75 8.75
C ASP A 156 -4.47 -7.73 9.13
N THR A 157 -4.78 -7.84 10.42
CA THR A 157 -6.17 -7.85 10.92
C THR A 157 -6.85 -6.48 10.78
N ILE A 158 -6.11 -5.40 10.99
CA ILE A 158 -6.64 -4.02 11.00
C ILE A 158 -6.03 -3.26 9.84
N SER A 159 -6.70 -3.27 8.69
CA SER A 159 -6.32 -2.47 7.53
C SER A 159 -6.62 -0.98 7.73
N ILE A 160 -6.12 -0.13 6.82
CA ILE A 160 -6.59 1.26 6.72
C ILE A 160 -8.11 1.24 6.47
N PRO A 161 -8.92 2.07 7.15
CA PRO A 161 -10.36 2.09 6.95
C PRO A 161 -10.72 2.28 5.47
N LEU A 162 -11.56 1.39 4.94
CA LEU A 162 -11.94 1.38 3.53
C LEU A 162 -12.55 2.72 3.08
N VAL A 163 -13.32 3.38 3.94
CA VAL A 163 -13.89 4.69 3.63
C VAL A 163 -12.81 5.72 3.30
N TYR A 164 -11.64 5.63 3.90
CA TYR A 164 -10.57 6.58 3.66
C TYR A 164 -9.95 6.37 2.28
N THR A 165 -9.64 5.12 1.92
CA THR A 165 -9.13 4.79 0.59
C THR A 165 -10.14 5.18 -0.50
N GLN A 166 -11.44 4.95 -0.24
CA GLN A 166 -12.54 5.34 -1.13
C GLN A 166 -12.63 6.85 -1.35
N VAL A 167 -12.57 7.65 -0.28
CA VAL A 167 -12.67 9.12 -0.37
C VAL A 167 -11.52 9.69 -1.19
N VAL A 168 -10.29 9.21 -0.96
CA VAL A 168 -9.10 9.68 -1.69
C VAL A 168 -9.19 9.30 -3.17
N THR A 169 -9.55 8.04 -3.45
CA THR A 169 -9.74 7.55 -4.82
C THR A 169 -10.82 8.37 -5.54
N LEU A 170 -11.97 8.57 -4.91
CA LEU A 170 -13.06 9.35 -5.50
C LEU A 170 -12.64 10.80 -5.77
N ALA A 171 -11.88 11.43 -4.87
CA ALA A 171 -11.40 12.79 -5.06
C ALA A 171 -10.48 12.90 -6.28
N VAL A 172 -9.50 11.99 -6.41
CA VAL A 172 -8.56 11.96 -7.54
C VAL A 172 -9.29 11.69 -8.86
N TYR A 173 -10.17 10.69 -8.90
CA TYR A 173 -10.89 10.32 -10.11
C TYR A 173 -11.90 11.41 -10.52
N SER A 174 -12.58 12.05 -9.57
CA SER A 174 -13.51 13.16 -9.85
C SER A 174 -12.78 14.39 -10.39
N PHE A 175 -11.58 14.68 -9.86
CA PHE A 175 -10.71 15.71 -10.40
C PHE A 175 -10.31 15.42 -11.84
N PHE A 176 -9.88 14.19 -12.15
CA PHE A 176 -9.50 13.84 -13.51
C PHE A 176 -10.69 13.77 -14.46
N LEU A 177 -11.85 13.31 -14.01
CA LEU A 177 -13.09 13.37 -14.78
C LEU A 177 -13.45 14.81 -15.16
N SER A 178 -13.36 15.73 -14.19
CA SER A 178 -13.58 17.17 -14.42
C SER A 178 -12.50 17.77 -15.33
N THR A 179 -11.24 17.36 -15.16
CA THR A 179 -10.10 17.84 -15.96
C THR A 179 -10.18 17.37 -17.42
N VAL A 180 -10.65 16.13 -17.65
CA VAL A 180 -10.87 15.59 -19.01
C VAL A 180 -11.86 16.47 -19.78
N MET A 181 -12.93 16.94 -19.13
CA MET A 181 -13.89 17.86 -19.75
C MET A 181 -13.40 19.30 -19.78
N GLY A 182 -12.83 19.80 -18.68
CA GLY A 182 -12.53 21.21 -18.50
C GLY A 182 -11.32 21.71 -19.28
N ARG A 183 -10.37 20.81 -19.59
CA ARG A 183 -9.14 21.15 -20.31
C ARG A 183 -9.17 20.73 -21.77
N GLN A 184 -10.37 20.68 -22.36
CA GLN A 184 -10.54 20.46 -23.78
C GLN A 184 -10.05 21.69 -24.57
N TRP A 185 -9.49 21.44 -25.75
CA TRP A 185 -9.11 22.51 -26.68
C TRP A 185 -10.34 22.91 -27.49
N LEU A 186 -10.81 24.13 -27.29
CA LEU A 186 -12.03 24.67 -27.89
C LEU A 186 -11.67 25.58 -29.09
N GLU A 187 -12.47 25.52 -30.16
CA GLU A 187 -12.32 26.37 -31.35
C GLU A 187 -12.68 27.83 -31.01
N ALA A 188 -11.95 28.78 -31.59
CA ALA A 188 -12.27 30.19 -31.43
C ALA A 188 -13.55 30.54 -32.19
N SER A 189 -14.69 30.61 -31.49
CA SER A 189 -15.88 31.26 -32.03
C SER A 189 -15.63 32.77 -32.23
N VAL A 190 -16.31 33.35 -33.22
CA VAL A 190 -16.02 34.67 -33.83
C VAL A 190 -16.38 35.87 -32.91
N ASP A 191 -17.01 35.64 -31.77
CA ASP A 191 -17.45 36.73 -30.88
C ASP A 191 -16.36 37.21 -29.91
N GLU A 192 -16.05 38.51 -29.98
CA GLU A 192 -14.95 39.18 -29.28
C GLU A 192 -15.05 39.21 -27.74
N SER A 193 -16.21 38.85 -27.17
CA SER A 193 -16.52 39.03 -25.74
C SER A 193 -15.97 37.94 -24.81
N GLN A 194 -15.55 36.78 -25.35
CA GLN A 194 -14.98 35.65 -24.57
C GLN A 194 -13.43 35.55 -24.65
N LYS A 195 -12.73 36.65 -24.91
CA LYS A 195 -11.26 36.68 -25.07
C LYS A 195 -10.42 36.31 -23.83
N ARG A 196 -11.01 36.20 -22.62
CA ARG A 196 -10.23 36.11 -21.36
C ARG A 196 -9.79 34.70 -20.92
N HIS A 197 -10.35 33.63 -21.48
CA HIS A 197 -9.97 32.24 -21.16
C HIS A 197 -9.62 31.48 -22.46
N ARG A 198 -8.55 31.92 -23.14
CA ARG A 198 -8.06 31.25 -24.36
C ARG A 198 -6.72 30.55 -24.09
N ASN A 199 -6.61 29.32 -24.56
CA ASN A 199 -5.31 28.70 -24.77
C ASN A 199 -4.70 29.30 -26.05
N VAL A 200 -3.66 30.13 -25.92
CA VAL A 200 -3.04 30.87 -27.03
C VAL A 200 -2.26 29.96 -27.98
N VAL A 201 -1.92 28.75 -27.54
CA VAL A 201 -1.10 27.78 -28.29
C VAL A 201 -1.85 26.46 -28.35
N ASP A 202 -2.48 26.13 -29.48
CA ASP A 202 -3.14 24.82 -29.71
C ASP A 202 -2.09 23.72 -29.85
N LEU A 203 -1.55 23.29 -28.71
CA LEU A 203 -0.82 22.04 -28.58
C LEU A 203 -1.90 20.95 -28.53
N TYR A 204 -2.26 20.39 -29.68
CA TYR A 204 -3.18 19.25 -29.82
C TYR A 204 -2.98 18.13 -28.77
N PHE A 205 -1.80 18.08 -28.15
CA PHE A 205 -1.43 17.21 -27.04
C PHE A 205 -1.35 17.98 -25.69
N PRO A 206 -2.10 17.57 -24.65
CA PRO A 206 -2.22 18.31 -23.39
C PRO A 206 -1.06 18.03 -22.41
N ILE A 207 0.15 18.52 -22.73
CA ILE A 207 1.39 18.23 -21.98
C ILE A 207 1.26 18.49 -20.47
N PHE A 208 0.81 19.68 -20.06
CA PHE A 208 0.74 20.04 -18.63
C PHE A 208 -0.33 19.25 -17.87
N THR A 209 -1.44 18.89 -18.53
CA THR A 209 -2.46 18.04 -17.95
C THR A 209 -1.93 16.63 -17.72
N LEU A 210 -1.10 16.12 -18.63
CA LEU A 210 -0.44 14.83 -18.46
C LEU A 210 0.60 14.86 -17.35
N LEU A 211 1.37 15.94 -17.21
CA LEU A 211 2.27 16.10 -16.07
C LEU A 211 1.47 16.06 -14.75
N GLN A 212 0.36 16.79 -14.66
CA GLN A 212 -0.51 16.72 -13.48
C GLN A 212 -1.11 15.33 -13.26
N PHE A 213 -1.45 14.62 -14.35
CA PHE A 213 -1.86 13.21 -14.28
C PHE A 213 -0.78 12.36 -13.62
N PHE A 214 0.45 12.41 -14.12
CA PHE A 214 1.56 11.67 -13.53
C PHE A 214 1.81 12.03 -12.06
N PHE A 215 1.72 13.31 -11.69
CA PHE A 215 1.90 13.70 -10.30
C PHE A 215 0.80 13.16 -9.38
N TYR A 216 -0.49 13.40 -9.67
CA TYR A 216 -1.55 13.02 -8.74
C TYR A 216 -1.92 11.53 -8.82
N MET A 217 -1.99 10.93 -10.01
CA MET A 217 -2.21 9.49 -10.14
C MET A 217 -0.99 8.72 -9.67
N GLY A 218 0.23 9.16 -9.98
CA GLY A 218 1.45 8.53 -9.48
C GLY A 218 1.50 8.55 -7.96
N TRP A 219 1.13 9.68 -7.35
CA TRP A 219 1.09 9.78 -5.88
C TRP A 219 0.04 8.86 -5.25
N LEU A 220 -1.14 8.71 -5.86
CA LEU A 220 -2.13 7.71 -5.45
C LEU A 220 -1.57 6.28 -5.61
N LYS A 221 -0.91 5.98 -6.73
CA LYS A 221 -0.34 4.66 -7.03
C LYS A 221 0.75 4.26 -6.04
N VAL A 222 1.58 5.20 -5.56
CA VAL A 222 2.54 4.94 -4.48
C VAL A 222 1.82 4.47 -3.21
N ALA A 223 0.70 5.09 -2.86
CA ALA A 223 -0.07 4.62 -1.71
C ALA A 223 -0.77 3.27 -1.96
N GLU A 224 -1.20 3.01 -3.18
CA GLU A 224 -1.81 1.72 -3.55
C GLU A 224 -0.81 0.56 -3.49
N SER A 225 0.44 0.74 -3.96
CA SER A 225 1.46 -0.32 -3.88
C SER A 225 1.91 -0.59 -2.44
N LEU A 226 2.03 0.45 -1.61
CA LEU A 226 2.54 0.29 -0.24
C LEU A 226 1.48 -0.13 0.79
N ILE A 227 0.19 -0.21 0.40
CA ILE A 227 -0.90 -0.51 1.35
C ILE A 227 -0.80 -1.93 1.92
N ASN A 228 -0.31 -2.88 1.12
CA ASN A 228 -0.13 -4.27 1.49
C ASN A 228 1.24 -4.78 1.02
N PRO A 229 2.31 -4.55 1.80
CA PRO A 229 3.68 -4.87 1.39
C PRO A 229 4.05 -6.36 1.48
N PHE A 230 3.09 -7.24 1.73
CA PHE A 230 3.29 -8.69 1.85
C PHE A 230 2.65 -9.45 0.68
N GLY A 231 2.37 -8.76 -0.43
CA GLY A 231 1.85 -9.35 -1.65
C GLY A 231 2.94 -9.96 -2.53
N GLU A 232 2.70 -9.92 -3.84
CA GLU A 232 3.60 -10.41 -4.89
C GLU A 232 3.99 -9.28 -5.86
N ASP A 233 3.74 -8.01 -5.50
CA ASP A 233 4.12 -6.88 -6.33
C ASP A 233 5.65 -6.66 -6.26
N ASP A 234 6.22 -6.05 -7.31
CA ASP A 234 7.68 -5.86 -7.44
C ASP A 234 8.32 -5.06 -6.28
N ASP A 235 7.54 -4.22 -5.60
CA ASP A 235 7.98 -3.35 -4.49
C ASP A 235 7.64 -3.94 -3.09
N ASP A 236 7.07 -5.14 -3.04
CA ASP A 236 6.71 -5.81 -1.79
C ASP A 236 7.95 -6.37 -1.06
N PHE A 237 7.77 -6.73 0.21
CA PHE A 237 8.84 -7.31 1.00
C PHE A 237 9.18 -8.72 0.52
N GLU A 238 10.47 -8.95 0.27
CA GLU A 238 11.05 -10.24 -0.08
C GLU A 238 11.07 -11.22 1.11
N VAL A 239 9.89 -11.63 1.57
CA VAL A 239 9.72 -12.45 2.79
C VAL A 239 10.35 -13.83 2.62
N ASN A 240 10.23 -14.43 1.43
CA ASN A 240 10.86 -15.73 1.15
C ASN A 240 12.37 -15.68 1.32
N TRP A 241 13.02 -14.66 0.74
CA TRP A 241 14.45 -14.44 0.92
C TRP A 241 14.82 -14.17 2.38
N MET A 242 14.01 -13.40 3.11
CA MET A 242 14.24 -13.15 4.54
C MET A 242 14.16 -14.46 5.35
N VAL A 243 13.23 -15.36 5.04
CA VAL A 243 13.13 -16.67 5.68
C VAL A 243 14.35 -17.53 5.36
N ASP A 244 14.72 -17.65 4.08
CA ASP A 244 15.87 -18.45 3.65
C ASP A 244 17.20 -17.94 4.22
N ARG A 245 17.35 -16.62 4.37
CA ARG A 245 18.51 -16.00 5.03
C ARG A 245 18.60 -16.37 6.51
N ASN A 246 17.45 -16.53 7.16
CA ASN A 246 17.32 -16.66 8.61
C ASN A 246 17.36 -18.12 9.10
N ILE A 247 17.27 -19.09 8.19
CA ILE A 247 17.43 -20.53 8.41
C ILE A 247 18.91 -20.90 8.39
#